data_AF-A0A3G1KQ54-F1
#
_entry.id   AF-A0A3G1KQ54-F1
#
_cell.length_a   1.000
_cell.length_b   1.000
_cell.length_c   1.000
_cell.angle_alpha   90.00
_cell.angle_beta   90.00
_cell.angle_gamma   90.00
#
_symmetry.space_group_name_H-M   'P 1'
#
loop_
_entity.id
_entity.type
_entity.pdbx_description
1 polymer ?
#
loop_
_entity_poly.entity_id
_entity_poly.type
_entity_poly.pdbx_seq_one_letter_code
_entity_poly.pdbx_strand_id
1 'polypeptide(L)'
;MDNLFAIKQEANGLRKAKEYEKALPLYKEFWDTTADKFDGTGLLNCLRKTNNLEEASILVEELFQRFPDFSWCQKEVAWTLIATKLTLPVKAEKRDDFLNTAQRILDLNSDNITKERVVFTVVKFCNESKDWIPSRKWLLLIDPDSLSSDPILINGKKGWSKHYY
;
A
#
# COMPACT_ATOMS: atom_id res chain seq x y z
N MET A 1 19.75 27.69 -0.97
CA MET A 1 19.88 26.22 -1.06
C MET A 1 19.71 25.58 0.31
N ASP A 2 20.26 26.17 1.38
CA ASP A 2 20.16 25.67 2.77
C ASP A 2 18.72 25.58 3.33
N ASN A 3 17.81 26.45 2.90
CA ASN A 3 16.43 26.45 3.38
C ASN A 3 15.63 25.22 2.94
N LEU A 4 15.75 24.80 1.66
CA LEU A 4 14.95 23.68 1.14
C LEU A 4 15.30 22.36 1.85
N PHE A 5 16.58 22.13 2.15
CA PHE A 5 17.01 20.94 2.87
C PHE A 5 16.42 20.89 4.28
N ALA A 6 16.42 22.03 5.00
CA ALA A 6 15.82 22.13 6.32
C ALA A 6 14.31 21.85 6.29
N ILE A 7 13.58 22.44 5.33
CA ILE A 7 12.12 22.22 5.20
C ILE A 7 11.82 20.76 4.81
N LYS A 8 12.63 20.13 3.94
CA LYS A 8 12.49 18.69 3.63
C LYS A 8 12.72 17.81 4.87
N GLN A 9 13.68 18.16 5.73
CA GLN A 9 13.88 17.45 7.00
C GLN A 9 12.68 17.61 7.93
N GLU A 10 12.13 18.82 8.05
CA GLU A 10 10.94 19.10 8.85
C GLU A 10 9.74 18.27 8.37
N ALA A 11 9.44 18.30 7.07
CA ALA A 11 8.35 17.52 6.48
C ALA A 11 8.52 16.00 6.72
N ASN A 12 9.75 15.49 6.62
CA ASN A 12 10.04 14.10 6.94
C ASN A 12 9.88 13.81 8.45
N GLY A 13 10.22 14.77 9.31
CA GLY A 13 9.97 14.72 10.75
C GLY A 13 8.48 14.60 11.05
N LEU A 14 7.65 15.49 10.50
CA LEU A 14 6.19 15.46 10.61
C LEU A 14 5.61 14.12 10.15
N ARG A 15 6.03 13.63 8.98
CA ARG A 15 5.59 12.33 8.43
C ARG A 15 5.95 11.17 9.36
N LYS A 16 7.17 11.15 9.92
CA LYS A 16 7.60 10.12 10.88
C LYS A 16 6.87 10.22 12.21
N ALA A 17 6.50 11.44 12.62
CA ALA A 17 5.65 11.71 13.78
C ALA A 17 4.15 11.39 13.53
N LYS A 18 3.80 10.95 12.32
CA LYS A 18 2.41 10.67 11.87
C LYS A 18 1.51 11.91 11.80
N GLU A 19 2.11 13.10 11.71
CA GLU A 19 1.40 14.37 11.48
C GLU A 19 1.21 14.57 9.96
N TYR A 20 0.52 13.62 9.31
CA TYR A 20 0.43 13.55 7.85
C TYR A 20 -0.31 14.75 7.26
N GLU A 21 -1.30 15.28 7.96
CA GLU A 21 -2.09 16.45 7.56
C GLU A 21 -1.20 17.70 7.46
N LYS A 22 -0.18 17.81 8.32
CA LYS A 22 0.80 18.91 8.26
C LYS A 22 1.90 18.65 7.23
N ALA A 23 2.33 17.40 7.09
CA ALA A 23 3.36 17.03 6.12
C ALA A 23 2.88 17.11 4.67
N LEU A 24 1.59 16.80 4.42
CA LEU A 24 1.00 16.73 3.08
C LEU A 24 1.22 18.00 2.24
N PRO A 25 0.86 19.21 2.68
CA PRO A 25 1.05 20.42 1.88
C PRO A 25 2.53 20.66 1.51
N LEU A 26 3.47 20.34 2.40
CA LEU A 26 4.90 20.47 2.13
C LEU A 26 5.34 19.49 1.02
N TYR A 27 4.89 18.24 1.09
CA TYR A 27 5.20 17.26 0.04
C TYR A 27 4.55 17.60 -1.31
N LYS A 28 3.38 18.26 -1.34
CA LYS A 28 2.81 18.79 -2.59
C LYS A 28 3.73 19.84 -3.20
N GLU A 29 4.18 20.81 -2.42
CA GLU A 29 5.11 21.85 -2.89
C GLU A 29 6.44 21.26 -3.39
N PHE A 30 6.99 20.26 -2.68
CA PHE A 30 8.22 19.60 -3.14
C PHE A 30 8.01 18.81 -4.43
N TRP A 31 6.83 18.20 -4.60
CA TRP A 31 6.50 17.49 -5.83
C TRP A 31 6.40 18.44 -7.02
N ASP A 32 5.80 19.62 -6.82
CA ASP A 32 5.71 20.65 -7.85
C ASP A 32 7.08 21.29 -8.17
N THR A 33 8.01 21.29 -7.21
CA THR A 33 9.30 21.99 -7.33
C THR A 33 10.45 21.09 -7.77
N THR A 34 10.73 20.02 -7.03
CA THR A 34 11.87 19.13 -7.28
C THR A 34 11.46 17.78 -7.85
N ALA A 35 10.26 17.31 -7.54
CA ALA A 35 9.69 16.07 -8.05
C ALA A 35 10.63 14.86 -7.91
N ASP A 36 11.44 14.79 -6.84
CA ASP A 36 12.39 13.69 -6.67
C ASP A 36 11.71 12.46 -6.06
N LYS A 37 12.44 11.33 -6.04
CA LYS A 37 11.92 10.05 -5.56
C LYS A 37 11.45 10.09 -4.10
N PHE A 38 12.05 10.92 -3.25
CA PHE A 38 11.67 11.08 -1.85
C PHE A 38 10.43 11.96 -1.71
N ASP A 39 10.35 13.03 -2.49
CA ASP A 39 9.20 13.92 -2.50
C ASP A 39 7.93 13.17 -2.92
N GLY A 40 8.01 12.47 -4.05
CA GLY A 40 6.89 11.71 -4.58
C GLY A 40 6.46 10.58 -3.64
N THR A 41 7.42 9.81 -3.12
CA THR A 41 7.08 8.72 -2.18
C THR A 41 6.52 9.25 -0.86
N GLY A 42 7.04 10.37 -0.36
CA GLY A 42 6.52 11.04 0.83
C GLY A 42 5.13 11.62 0.63
N LEU A 43 4.87 12.21 -0.54
CA LEU A 43 3.54 12.68 -0.95
C LEU A 43 2.55 11.51 -0.99
N LEU A 44 2.90 10.41 -1.68
CA LEU A 44 2.06 9.22 -1.78
C LEU A 44 1.72 8.65 -0.39
N ASN A 45 2.72 8.59 0.50
CA ASN A 45 2.53 8.14 1.88
C ASN A 45 1.53 9.03 2.63
N CYS A 46 1.68 10.36 2.54
CA CYS A 46 0.78 11.29 3.21
C CYS A 46 -0.65 11.18 2.64
N LEU A 47 -0.80 11.20 1.31
CA LEU A 47 -2.11 11.08 0.65
C LEU A 47 -2.86 9.81 1.10
N ARG A 48 -2.18 8.66 1.12
CA ARG A 48 -2.79 7.41 1.58
C ARG A 48 -3.17 7.47 3.06
N LYS A 49 -2.30 8.03 3.91
CA LYS A 49 -2.52 8.10 5.35
C LYS A 49 -3.61 9.08 5.76
N THR A 50 -3.88 10.09 4.95
CA THR A 50 -5.01 11.04 5.12
C THR A 50 -6.23 10.67 4.27
N ASN A 51 -6.29 9.44 3.72
CA ASN A 51 -7.40 8.92 2.91
C ASN A 51 -7.73 9.71 1.63
N ASN A 52 -6.78 10.45 1.06
CA ASN A 52 -6.88 11.10 -0.25
C ASN A 52 -6.59 10.10 -1.39
N LEU A 53 -7.41 9.06 -1.48
CA LEU A 53 -7.16 7.86 -2.29
C LEU A 53 -7.25 8.08 -3.80
N GLU A 54 -8.05 9.05 -4.25
CA GLU A 54 -8.16 9.41 -5.67
C GLU A 54 -6.84 10.02 -6.18
N GLU A 55 -6.34 11.04 -5.49
CA GLU A 55 -5.06 11.68 -5.80
C GLU A 55 -3.89 10.69 -5.66
N ALA A 56 -3.91 9.85 -4.60
CA ALA A 56 -2.92 8.80 -4.43
C ALA A 56 -2.91 7.80 -5.60
N SER A 57 -4.08 7.44 -6.15
CA SER A 57 -4.19 6.49 -7.26
C SER A 57 -3.57 7.04 -8.55
N ILE A 58 -3.72 8.34 -8.80
CA ILE A 58 -3.10 9.00 -9.97
C ILE A 58 -1.57 8.99 -9.82
N LEU A 59 -1.08 9.32 -8.62
CA LEU A 59 0.35 9.40 -8.34
C LEU A 59 1.08 8.05 -8.41
N VAL A 60 0.39 6.93 -8.14
CA VAL A 60 0.98 5.58 -8.22
C VAL A 60 1.62 5.31 -9.58
N GLU A 61 0.91 5.58 -10.67
CA GLU A 61 1.41 5.25 -12.01
C GLU A 61 2.61 6.12 -12.38
N GLU A 62 2.57 7.40 -12.01
CA GLU A 62 3.69 8.32 -12.24
C GLU A 62 4.95 7.88 -11.48
N LEU A 63 4.81 7.55 -10.19
CA LEU A 63 5.96 7.14 -9.37
C LEU A 63 6.53 5.79 -9.80
N PHE A 64 5.68 4.86 -10.23
CA PHE A 64 6.13 3.57 -10.72
C PHE A 64 6.94 3.70 -12.02
N GLN A 65 6.52 4.60 -12.92
CA GLN A 65 7.26 4.86 -14.15
C GLN A 65 8.57 5.61 -13.92
N ARG A 66 8.58 6.59 -13.01
CA ARG A 66 9.75 7.45 -12.78
C ARG A 66 10.80 6.83 -11.87
N PHE A 67 10.39 6.02 -10.89
CA PHE A 67 11.26 5.48 -9.86
C PHE A 67 11.05 3.97 -9.61
N PRO A 68 11.11 3.12 -10.66
CA PRO A 68 10.77 1.71 -10.56
C PRO A 68 11.67 0.94 -9.58
N ASP A 69 12.94 1.33 -9.45
CA ASP A 69 13.94 0.63 -8.63
C ASP A 69 14.05 1.18 -7.20
N PHE A 70 13.26 2.20 -6.85
CA PHE A 70 13.34 2.78 -5.51
C PHE A 70 12.49 1.97 -4.53
N SER A 71 13.14 1.18 -3.67
CA SER A 71 12.47 0.25 -2.76
C SER A 71 11.43 0.88 -1.83
N TRP A 72 11.64 2.12 -1.38
CA TRP A 72 10.62 2.82 -0.60
C TRP A 72 9.38 3.16 -1.44
N CYS A 73 9.59 3.62 -2.69
CA CYS A 73 8.50 3.85 -3.64
C CYS A 73 7.72 2.57 -3.92
N GLN A 74 8.39 1.47 -4.25
CA GLN A 74 7.75 0.18 -4.51
C GLN A 74 6.83 -0.26 -3.36
N LYS A 75 7.32 -0.16 -2.11
CA LYS A 75 6.54 -0.46 -0.91
C LYS A 75 5.33 0.46 -0.76
N GLU A 76 5.51 1.76 -0.98
CA GLU A 76 4.42 2.72 -0.82
C GLU A 76 3.36 2.58 -1.92
N VAL A 77 3.78 2.27 -3.16
CA VAL A 77 2.89 1.92 -4.27
C VAL A 77 2.10 0.66 -3.94
N ALA A 78 2.75 -0.40 -3.44
CA ALA A 78 2.07 -1.62 -3.02
C ALA A 78 0.98 -1.35 -1.97
N TRP A 79 1.31 -0.61 -0.89
CA TRP A 79 0.33 -0.25 0.14
C TRP A 79 -0.79 0.65 -0.37
N THR A 80 -0.50 1.52 -1.34
CA THR A 80 -1.52 2.36 -1.95
C THR A 80 -2.47 1.54 -2.82
N LEU A 81 -1.97 0.64 -3.66
CA LEU A 81 -2.81 -0.27 -4.46
C LEU A 81 -3.70 -1.15 -3.58
N ILE A 82 -3.21 -1.61 -2.42
CA ILE A 82 -4.04 -2.32 -1.43
C ILE A 82 -5.21 -1.44 -0.96
N ALA A 83 -4.93 -0.19 -0.60
CA ALA A 83 -5.94 0.74 -0.10
C ALA A 83 -6.96 1.14 -1.18
N THR A 84 -6.50 1.38 -2.42
CA THR A 84 -7.33 1.95 -3.49
C THR A 84 -8.03 0.90 -4.36
N LYS A 85 -7.51 -0.33 -4.43
CA LYS A 85 -8.02 -1.38 -5.33
C LYS A 85 -8.45 -2.66 -4.61
N LEU A 86 -7.78 -3.06 -3.54
CA LEU A 86 -8.05 -4.36 -2.89
C LEU A 86 -8.96 -4.27 -1.66
N THR A 87 -9.13 -3.08 -1.06
CA THR A 87 -9.97 -2.89 0.14
C THR A 87 -11.38 -2.42 -0.19
N LEU A 88 -11.63 -2.00 -1.43
CA LEU A 88 -12.96 -1.58 -1.89
C LEU A 88 -13.81 -2.79 -2.31
N PRO A 89 -15.15 -2.72 -2.19
CA PRO A 89 -16.04 -3.74 -2.74
C PRO A 89 -15.77 -3.95 -4.24
N VAL A 90 -15.40 -5.17 -4.61
CA VAL A 90 -15.09 -5.52 -6.00
C VAL A 90 -16.34 -6.09 -6.65
N LYS A 91 -16.81 -5.43 -7.70
CA LYS A 91 -17.88 -5.98 -8.54
C LYS A 91 -17.32 -7.11 -9.41
N ALA A 92 -18.14 -8.11 -9.73
CA ALA A 92 -17.71 -9.30 -10.46
C ALA A 92 -17.03 -8.97 -11.81
N GLU A 93 -17.50 -7.94 -12.51
CA GLU A 93 -16.93 -7.48 -13.79
C GLU A 93 -15.49 -6.94 -13.68
N LYS A 94 -15.00 -6.63 -12.47
CA LYS A 94 -13.63 -6.17 -12.21
C LYS A 94 -12.73 -7.25 -11.63
N ARG A 95 -13.14 -8.52 -11.71
CA ARG A 95 -12.39 -9.67 -11.18
C ARG A 95 -10.95 -9.71 -11.71
N ASP A 96 -10.79 -9.61 -13.02
CA ASP A 96 -9.46 -9.78 -13.63
C ASP A 96 -8.55 -8.60 -13.29
N ASP A 97 -9.08 -7.37 -13.28
CA ASP A 97 -8.37 -6.18 -12.80
C ASP A 97 -7.90 -6.33 -11.34
N PHE A 98 -8.75 -6.90 -10.48
CA PHE A 98 -8.42 -7.15 -9.08
C PHE A 98 -7.29 -8.18 -8.94
N LEU A 99 -7.37 -9.30 -9.67
CA LEU A 99 -6.33 -10.34 -9.65
C LEU A 99 -5.00 -9.84 -10.25
N ASN A 100 -5.06 -9.08 -11.33
CA ASN A 100 -3.89 -8.46 -11.95
C ASN A 100 -3.23 -7.43 -11.01
N THR A 101 -4.05 -6.63 -10.31
CA THR A 101 -3.53 -5.69 -9.30
C THR A 101 -2.87 -6.42 -8.14
N ALA A 102 -3.49 -7.49 -7.64
CA ALA A 102 -2.92 -8.32 -6.59
C ALA A 102 -1.59 -8.93 -7.00
N GLN A 103 -1.48 -9.46 -8.23
CA GLN A 103 -0.23 -10.00 -8.75
C GLN A 103 0.84 -8.92 -8.88
N ARG A 104 0.48 -7.75 -9.43
CA ARG A 104 1.38 -6.59 -9.52
C ARG A 104 1.94 -6.19 -8.15
N ILE A 105 1.14 -6.22 -7.09
CA ILE A 105 1.62 -5.93 -5.73
C ILE A 105 2.65 -6.96 -5.26
N LEU A 106 2.45 -8.25 -5.57
CA LEU A 106 3.43 -9.28 -5.21
C LEU A 106 4.76 -9.08 -5.95
N ASP A 107 4.69 -8.71 -7.23
CA ASP A 107 5.86 -8.47 -8.09
C ASP A 107 6.67 -7.24 -7.68
N LEU A 108 6.08 -6.27 -6.96
CA LEU A 108 6.73 -5.07 -6.42
C LEU A 108 7.69 -5.34 -5.24
N ASN A 109 8.21 -6.56 -5.11
CA ASN A 109 9.12 -6.99 -4.06
C ASN A 109 8.53 -6.77 -2.65
N SER A 110 7.31 -7.30 -2.48
CA SER A 110 6.52 -7.19 -1.25
C SER A 110 7.14 -7.98 -0.09
N ASP A 111 7.21 -7.36 1.09
CA ASP A 111 7.56 -8.08 2.32
C ASP A 111 6.48 -9.13 2.68
N ASN A 112 6.82 -10.06 3.59
CA ASN A 112 5.88 -11.12 4.00
C ASN A 112 4.53 -10.58 4.46
N ILE A 113 4.54 -9.41 5.10
CA ILE A 113 3.34 -8.75 5.63
C ILE A 113 2.41 -8.33 4.48
N THR A 114 2.98 -7.68 3.47
CA THR A 114 2.25 -7.25 2.27
C THR A 114 1.76 -8.47 1.49
N LYS A 115 2.59 -9.50 1.35
CA LYS A 115 2.24 -10.77 0.71
C LYS A 115 1.05 -11.45 1.38
N GLU A 116 1.08 -11.64 2.69
CA GLU A 116 -0.04 -12.21 3.47
C GLU A 116 -1.32 -11.39 3.28
N ARG A 117 -1.23 -10.06 3.37
CA ARG A 117 -2.38 -9.17 3.19
C ARG A 117 -3.02 -9.36 1.82
N VAL A 118 -2.22 -9.37 0.75
CA VAL A 118 -2.71 -9.55 -0.61
C VAL A 118 -3.33 -10.94 -0.79
N VAL A 119 -2.61 -12.00 -0.41
CA VAL A 119 -3.09 -13.38 -0.60
C VAL A 119 -4.42 -13.59 0.11
N PHE A 120 -4.53 -13.23 1.39
CA PHE A 120 -5.78 -13.42 2.12
C PHE A 120 -6.93 -12.56 1.58
N THR A 121 -6.62 -11.38 1.04
CA THR A 121 -7.63 -10.55 0.37
C THR A 121 -8.15 -11.21 -0.90
N VAL A 122 -7.27 -11.80 -1.71
CA VAL A 122 -7.67 -12.56 -2.90
C VAL A 122 -8.46 -13.82 -2.54
N VAL A 123 -8.00 -14.59 -1.56
CA VAL A 123 -8.68 -15.81 -1.09
C VAL A 123 -10.09 -15.48 -0.59
N LYS A 124 -10.24 -14.40 0.18
CA LYS A 124 -11.56 -13.93 0.63
C LYS A 124 -12.48 -13.61 -0.56
N PHE A 125 -11.99 -12.83 -1.52
CA PHE A 125 -12.73 -12.47 -2.73
C PHE A 125 -13.15 -13.72 -3.55
N CYS A 126 -12.24 -14.67 -3.73
CA CYS A 126 -12.52 -15.93 -4.42
C CYS A 126 -13.55 -16.78 -3.68
N ASN A 127 -13.49 -16.83 -2.34
CA ASN A 127 -14.45 -17.59 -1.54
C ASN A 127 -15.87 -16.98 -1.61
N GLU A 128 -15.98 -15.65 -1.59
CA GLU A 128 -17.26 -14.94 -1.75
C GLU A 128 -17.89 -15.18 -3.13
N SER A 129 -17.06 -15.34 -4.17
CA SER A 129 -17.47 -15.68 -5.54
C SER A 129 -17.54 -17.19 -5.82
N LYS A 130 -17.27 -18.05 -4.82
CA LYS A 130 -17.20 -19.52 -4.93
C LYS A 130 -16.20 -20.03 -5.98
N ASP A 131 -15.16 -19.25 -6.25
CA ASP A 131 -14.10 -19.56 -7.21
C ASP A 131 -12.92 -20.26 -6.51
N TRP A 132 -13.05 -21.58 -6.33
CA TRP A 132 -12.14 -22.35 -5.49
C TRP A 132 -10.75 -22.60 -6.10
N ILE A 133 -10.63 -22.56 -7.43
CA ILE A 133 -9.36 -22.90 -8.11
C ILE A 133 -8.30 -21.80 -7.87
N PRO A 134 -8.57 -20.51 -8.15
CA PRO A 134 -7.65 -19.43 -7.81
C PRO A 134 -7.44 -19.34 -6.31
N SER A 135 -8.49 -19.49 -5.49
CA SER A 135 -8.36 -19.49 -4.02
C SER A 135 -7.25 -20.42 -3.54
N ARG A 136 -7.24 -21.68 -4.01
CA ARG A 136 -6.18 -22.64 -3.67
C ARG A 136 -4.81 -22.24 -4.21
N LYS A 137 -4.73 -21.77 -5.47
CA LYS A 137 -3.46 -21.33 -6.06
C LYS A 137 -2.82 -20.20 -5.25
N TRP A 138 -3.62 -19.25 -4.78
CA TRP A 138 -3.14 -18.12 -3.99
C TRP A 138 -2.70 -18.56 -2.59
N LEU A 139 -3.40 -19.49 -1.94
CA LEU A 139 -2.99 -20.04 -0.65
C LEU A 139 -1.61 -20.72 -0.69
N LEU A 140 -1.25 -21.36 -1.80
CA LEU A 140 0.07 -21.99 -1.97
C LEU A 140 1.23 -20.99 -1.96
N LEU A 141 0.95 -19.69 -2.06
CA LEU A 141 1.98 -18.65 -1.94
C LEU A 141 2.38 -18.41 -0.48
N ILE A 142 1.57 -18.80 0.50
CA ILE A 142 1.85 -18.59 1.92
C ILE A 142 2.59 -19.79 2.49
N ASP A 143 3.66 -19.50 3.22
CA ASP A 143 4.32 -20.50 4.05
C ASP A 143 3.47 -20.71 5.32
N PRO A 144 2.92 -21.92 5.55
CA PRO A 144 2.12 -22.18 6.74
C PRO A 144 2.87 -21.91 8.04
N ASP A 145 4.19 -22.13 8.05
CA ASP A 145 5.04 -21.95 9.24
C ASP A 145 5.30 -20.46 9.54
N SER A 146 5.01 -19.56 8.57
CA SER A 146 5.10 -18.12 8.79
C SER A 146 3.87 -17.54 9.51
N LEU A 147 2.80 -18.34 9.67
CA LEU A 147 1.54 -17.90 10.26
C LEU A 147 1.56 -18.02 11.79
N SER A 148 1.06 -16.98 12.46
CA SER A 148 0.88 -17.01 13.92
C SER A 148 -0.29 -17.92 14.30
N SER A 149 -0.05 -18.88 15.19
CA SER A 149 -1.11 -19.65 15.86
C SER A 149 -1.81 -18.85 16.96
N ASP A 150 -1.25 -17.71 17.36
CA ASP A 150 -1.83 -16.85 18.39
C ASP A 150 -2.70 -15.76 17.77
N PRO A 151 -3.95 -15.58 18.22
CA PRO A 151 -4.79 -14.49 17.79
C PRO A 151 -4.25 -13.15 18.31
N ILE A 152 -4.14 -12.18 17.42
CA ILE A 152 -3.71 -10.82 17.72
C ILE A 152 -4.92 -10.03 18.21
N LEU A 153 -4.74 -9.29 19.31
CA LEU A 153 -5.71 -8.32 19.79
C LEU A 153 -5.47 -6.98 19.10
N ILE A 154 -6.42 -6.53 18.28
CA ILE A 154 -6.41 -5.19 17.67
C ILE A 154 -7.69 -4.47 18.08
N ASN A 155 -7.55 -3.37 18.83
CA ASN A 155 -8.68 -2.56 19.33
C ASN A 155 -9.79 -3.40 20.01
N GLY A 156 -9.40 -4.40 20.82
CA GLY A 156 -10.33 -5.29 21.53
C GLY A 156 -10.98 -6.39 20.68
N LYS A 157 -10.68 -6.46 19.37
CA LYS A 157 -11.12 -7.54 18.48
C LYS A 157 -9.98 -8.54 18.25
N LYS A 158 -10.29 -9.84 18.34
CA LYS A 158 -9.36 -10.91 17.98
C LYS A 158 -9.28 -11.04 16.46
N GLY A 159 -8.07 -10.98 15.93
CA GLY A 159 -7.77 -11.18 14.51
C GLY A 159 -6.61 -12.16 14.34
N TRP A 160 -6.63 -12.94 13.26
CA TRP A 160 -5.59 -13.92 12.94
C TRP A 160 -4.56 -13.36 11.92
N SER A 161 -4.67 -12.08 11.61
CA SER A 161 -3.69 -11.32 10.82
C SER A 161 -3.42 -9.98 11.49
N LYS A 162 -2.20 -9.44 11.32
CA LYS A 162 -1.76 -8.14 11.86
C LYS A 162 -2.51 -6.94 11.24
N HIS A 163 -3.61 -7.15 10.52
CA HIS A 163 -4.17 -6.19 9.57
C HIS A 163 -5.65 -5.90 9.81
N TYR A 164 -5.92 -5.24 10.93
CA TYR A 164 -7.05 -4.33 11.06
C TYR A 164 -6.48 -2.92 11.26
N TYR A 165 -6.33 -2.18 10.16
CA TYR A 165 -6.13 -0.73 10.16
C TYR A 165 -7.26 -0.12 9.36
#